data_AF-A0AA97AWH1-F1
#
_entry.id   AF-A0AA97AWH1-F1
#
_cell.length_a   1.000
_cell.length_b   1.000
_cell.length_c   1.000
_cell.angle_alpha   90.00
_cell.angle_beta   90.00
_cell.angle_gamma   90.00
#
_symmetry.space_group_name_H-M   'P 1'
#
loop_
_entity.id
_entity.type
_entity.pdbx_description
1 polymer ?
#
loop_
_entity_poly.entity_id
_entity_poly.type
_entity_poly.pdbx_seq_one_letter_code
_entity_poly.pdbx_strand_id
1 'polypeptide(L)'
;MGFNQARLNVMGMNDKPASNEERSKMTQYLESGMQQGAFGVSTGLFYRPASYASTKEVIESLSFLNKYKAIYDTHDRDLGAVLNGIGYDASVAEAIKIGSAIDARIIFSHFTPQGKHNDGRANVGIDLINNARADGAQVFAAQHPYTATQSSLLAYTIPDWALAGGMTSLLERLQSKNLLNRLHSEHRQMLDIRGGPEKLLFTDNNKDLNGKTLAQVSEELNLTTLDTVLHIAKEQRDASVMNLELYDMDNIRLLATQEWMMTSSDGGSHAVPGQRAHPRTFGAFAKKIRQFVVDESLISLPFLIRGMTALPASFLGIQDRGRLAPGYYADIAIFDLDQVNDRATYEDPQQLAEGYIHVLVNGELALYHGEIKSTDLGQVLLRHQPLVNEMPTALQVKESLLGAFGGKDSLHKIESLTSTIELSSESKPSRTKIQYLNFLNESIAEYSSRENVIHFGVEGQYELYQGGNSIDPESAAYISLNKKDNLLQGLWLNFLYFLRDPSMEV
;
A
#
# COMPACT_ATOMS: atom_id res chain seq x y z
N MET A 1 1.18 5.51 0.82
CA MET A 1 1.10 7.00 0.71
C MET A 1 -0.09 7.38 -0.15
N GLY A 2 -0.71 8.55 0.04
CA GLY A 2 -1.90 8.94 -0.74
C GLY A 2 -1.68 10.15 -1.63
N PHE A 3 -1.94 10.03 -2.94
CA PHE A 3 -1.83 11.13 -3.90
C PHE A 3 -2.79 12.28 -3.58
N ASN A 4 -4.03 11.97 -3.18
CA ASN A 4 -5.03 12.97 -2.82
C ASN A 4 -4.56 13.84 -1.65
N GLN A 5 -3.89 13.24 -0.65
CA GLN A 5 -3.33 13.98 0.48
C GLN A 5 -2.15 14.84 0.05
N ALA A 6 -1.28 14.33 -0.82
CA ALA A 6 -0.16 15.10 -1.38
C ALA A 6 -0.67 16.35 -2.10
N ARG A 7 -1.69 16.18 -2.95
CA ARG A 7 -2.31 17.26 -3.70
C ARG A 7 -3.03 18.25 -2.79
N LEU A 8 -3.78 17.78 -1.79
CA LEU A 8 -4.43 18.64 -0.81
C LEU A 8 -3.41 19.48 -0.02
N ASN A 9 -2.30 18.88 0.41
CA ASN A 9 -1.26 19.57 1.19
C ASN A 9 -0.56 20.68 0.39
N VAL A 10 -0.38 20.48 -0.92
CA VAL A 10 0.37 21.41 -1.78
C VAL A 10 -0.54 22.44 -2.44
N MET A 11 -1.71 22.01 -2.91
CA MET A 11 -2.60 22.81 -3.77
C MET A 11 -3.95 23.13 -3.15
N GLY A 12 -4.28 22.54 -1.99
CA GLY A 12 -5.61 22.63 -1.42
C GLY A 12 -6.68 21.99 -2.33
N MET A 13 -7.87 22.57 -2.32
CA MET A 13 -9.02 22.11 -3.12
C MET A 13 -9.07 22.71 -4.54
N ASN A 14 -7.94 23.22 -5.04
CA ASN A 14 -7.88 23.92 -6.32
C ASN A 14 -8.03 22.95 -7.51
N ASP A 15 -8.84 23.34 -8.50
CA ASP A 15 -9.16 22.57 -9.71
C ASP A 15 -8.19 22.82 -10.88
N LYS A 16 -7.12 23.59 -10.64
CA LYS A 16 -6.09 23.84 -11.64
C LYS A 16 -5.06 22.70 -11.72
N PRO A 17 -4.44 22.47 -12.89
CA PRO A 17 -3.29 21.57 -13.01
C PRO A 17 -2.14 22.01 -12.09
N ALA A 18 -1.42 21.04 -11.52
CA ALA A 18 -0.23 21.32 -10.73
C ALA A 18 0.85 22.00 -11.59
N SER A 19 1.52 23.02 -11.06
CA SER A 19 2.76 23.54 -11.65
C SER A 19 3.92 22.55 -11.45
N ASN A 20 5.06 22.79 -12.12
CA ASN A 20 6.27 21.96 -11.93
C ASN A 20 6.75 21.97 -10.48
N GLU A 21 6.68 23.12 -9.82
CA GLU A 21 7.11 23.27 -8.41
C GLU A 21 6.16 22.52 -7.47
N GLU A 22 4.85 22.67 -7.66
CA GLU A 22 3.84 21.95 -6.87
C GLU A 22 3.96 20.43 -7.08
N ARG A 23 4.12 19.97 -8.33
CA ARG A 23 4.38 18.55 -8.60
C ARG A 23 5.62 18.04 -7.88
N SER A 24 6.70 18.82 -7.88
CA SER A 24 7.93 18.45 -7.17
C SER A 24 7.70 18.29 -5.66
N LYS A 25 6.93 19.19 -5.04
CA LYS A 25 6.56 19.09 -3.62
C LYS A 25 5.67 17.89 -3.33
N MET A 26 4.70 17.59 -4.20
CA MET A 26 3.86 16.38 -4.06
C MET A 26 4.71 15.12 -4.15
N THR A 27 5.61 15.03 -5.14
CA THR A 27 6.53 13.90 -5.32
C THR A 27 7.44 13.73 -4.10
N GLN A 28 8.01 14.80 -3.55
CA GLN A 28 8.83 14.73 -2.32
C GLN A 28 8.04 14.18 -1.13
N TYR A 29 6.80 14.63 -0.93
CA TYR A 29 5.93 14.09 0.12
C TYR A 29 5.69 12.59 -0.07
N LEU A 30 5.33 12.15 -1.28
CA LEU A 30 5.06 10.76 -1.57
C LEU A 30 6.32 9.88 -1.45
N GLU A 31 7.46 10.36 -1.95
CA GLU A 31 8.74 9.67 -1.90
C GLU A 31 9.24 9.50 -0.46
N SER A 32 9.01 10.48 0.42
CA SER A 32 9.38 10.37 1.84
C SER A 32 8.74 9.15 2.51
N GLY A 33 7.47 8.85 2.22
CA GLY A 33 6.82 7.66 2.74
C GLY A 33 7.31 6.37 2.09
N MET A 34 7.70 6.42 0.81
CA MET A 34 8.33 5.28 0.15
C MET A 34 9.71 4.96 0.73
N GLN A 35 10.47 5.97 1.16
CA GLN A 35 11.75 5.82 1.87
C GLN A 35 11.56 5.27 3.30
N GLN A 36 10.45 5.60 3.94
CA GLN A 36 10.08 5.07 5.27
C GLN A 36 9.47 3.66 5.23
N GLY A 37 9.38 3.03 4.04
CA GLY A 37 8.94 1.65 3.90
C GLY A 37 7.47 1.46 3.50
N ALA A 38 6.80 2.49 2.98
CA ALA A 38 5.48 2.29 2.37
C ALA A 38 5.54 1.34 1.16
N PHE A 39 4.53 0.49 0.99
CA PHE A 39 4.48 -0.45 -0.15
C PHE A 39 4.19 0.23 -1.49
N GLY A 40 3.54 1.39 -1.47
CA GLY A 40 3.12 2.09 -2.68
C GLY A 40 2.36 3.39 -2.42
N VAL A 41 1.77 3.89 -3.50
CA VAL A 41 0.93 5.08 -3.50
C VAL A 41 -0.47 4.72 -3.97
N SER A 42 -1.48 5.15 -3.20
CA SER A 42 -2.88 5.09 -3.61
C SER A 42 -3.34 6.41 -4.24
N THR A 43 -4.27 6.31 -5.18
CA THR A 43 -5.02 7.44 -5.73
C THR A 43 -6.50 7.23 -5.50
N GLY A 44 -7.24 8.32 -5.27
CA GLY A 44 -8.69 8.32 -5.32
C GLY A 44 -9.15 9.32 -6.35
N LEU A 45 -9.08 8.94 -7.62
CA LEU A 45 -9.30 9.85 -8.75
C LEU A 45 -10.77 10.24 -8.92
N PHE A 46 -11.70 9.48 -8.33
CA PHE A 46 -13.09 9.89 -8.14
C PHE A 46 -13.21 11.08 -7.17
N TYR A 47 -12.30 11.21 -6.21
CA TYR A 47 -12.41 12.17 -5.11
C TYR A 47 -11.60 13.44 -5.36
N ARG A 48 -12.20 14.56 -4.99
CA ARG A 48 -11.50 15.83 -4.87
C ARG A 48 -10.42 15.76 -3.78
N PRO A 49 -9.26 16.44 -3.96
CA PRO A 49 -8.93 17.27 -5.11
C PRO A 49 -8.26 16.50 -6.27
N ALA A 50 -8.09 15.18 -6.18
CA ALA A 50 -7.41 14.41 -7.23
C ALA A 50 -8.26 14.19 -8.48
N SER A 51 -9.60 14.33 -8.40
CA SER A 51 -10.48 14.32 -9.57
C SER A 51 -10.14 15.40 -10.59
N TYR A 52 -9.53 16.50 -10.15
CA TYR A 52 -9.03 17.57 -11.03
C TYR A 52 -7.71 17.23 -11.74
N ALA A 53 -6.97 16.23 -11.26
CA ALA A 53 -5.67 15.88 -11.82
C ALA A 53 -5.85 15.10 -13.13
N SER A 54 -5.17 15.55 -14.19
CA SER A 54 -5.11 14.81 -15.46
C SER A 54 -4.31 13.51 -15.31
N THR A 55 -4.56 12.53 -16.18
CA THR A 55 -3.75 11.30 -16.27
C THR A 55 -2.24 11.60 -16.35
N LYS A 56 -1.88 12.65 -17.11
CA LYS A 56 -0.49 13.09 -17.28
C LYS A 56 0.10 13.59 -15.96
N GLU A 57 -0.63 14.40 -15.21
CA GLU A 57 -0.20 14.88 -13.89
C GLU A 57 0.05 13.71 -12.94
N VAL A 58 -0.85 12.73 -12.92
CA VAL A 58 -0.70 11.53 -12.07
C VAL A 58 0.57 10.75 -12.46
N ILE A 59 0.76 10.46 -13.75
CA ILE A 59 1.97 9.77 -14.24
C ILE A 59 3.24 10.52 -13.86
N GLU A 60 3.30 11.83 -14.12
CA GLU A 60 4.48 12.65 -13.84
C GLU A 60 4.80 12.66 -12.33
N SER A 61 3.79 12.87 -11.48
CA SER A 61 3.95 12.91 -10.03
C SER A 61 4.31 11.56 -9.40
N LEU A 62 3.96 10.45 -10.06
CA LEU A 62 4.21 9.09 -9.57
C LEU A 62 5.36 8.38 -10.29
N SER A 63 5.98 9.01 -11.28
CA SER A 63 7.06 8.42 -12.10
C SER A 63 8.24 7.87 -11.28
N PHE A 64 8.52 8.47 -10.12
CA PHE A 64 9.57 8.03 -9.20
C PHE A 64 9.34 6.62 -8.60
N LEU A 65 8.10 6.10 -8.68
CA LEU A 65 7.73 4.79 -8.12
C LEU A 65 8.43 3.61 -8.80
N ASN A 66 8.88 3.77 -10.05
CA ASN A 66 9.65 2.75 -10.77
C ASN A 66 10.91 2.31 -10.01
N LYS A 67 11.56 3.22 -9.28
CA LYS A 67 12.73 2.94 -8.44
C LYS A 67 12.44 1.94 -7.31
N TYR A 68 11.18 1.85 -6.89
CA TYR A 68 10.77 1.15 -5.68
C TYR A 68 10.01 -0.16 -5.95
N LYS A 69 9.82 -0.55 -7.23
CA LYS A 69 8.94 -1.67 -7.60
C LYS A 69 7.59 -1.58 -6.87
N ALA A 70 7.07 -0.35 -6.80
CA ALA A 70 5.99 0.03 -5.90
C ALA A 70 4.65 -0.53 -6.35
N ILE A 71 3.67 -0.41 -5.45
CA ILE A 71 2.27 -0.56 -5.79
C ILE A 71 1.68 0.79 -6.20
N TYR A 72 0.89 0.76 -7.26
CA TYR A 72 -0.09 1.77 -7.61
C TYR A 72 -1.48 1.23 -7.28
N ASP A 73 -2.06 1.74 -6.21
CA ASP A 73 -3.43 1.46 -5.80
C ASP A 73 -4.34 2.58 -6.31
N THR A 74 -5.52 2.24 -6.83
CA THR A 74 -6.47 3.24 -7.29
C THR A 74 -7.91 2.90 -6.92
N HIS A 75 -8.56 3.85 -6.27
CA HIS A 75 -9.99 4.09 -6.50
C HIS A 75 -10.08 4.89 -7.80
N ASP A 76 -10.56 4.20 -8.83
CA ASP A 76 -10.71 4.65 -10.21
C ASP A 76 -11.32 6.04 -10.35
N ARG A 77 -11.04 6.72 -11.47
CA ARG A 77 -11.64 8.02 -11.74
C ARG A 77 -13.15 7.93 -11.86
N ASP A 78 -13.64 6.89 -12.52
CA ASP A 78 -15.06 6.71 -12.79
C ASP A 78 -15.38 5.22 -12.86
N LEU A 79 -16.03 4.69 -11.82
CA LEU A 79 -16.54 3.31 -11.83
C LEU A 79 -17.88 3.19 -12.58
N GLY A 80 -18.40 4.28 -13.15
CA GLY A 80 -19.72 4.38 -13.80
C GLY A 80 -20.65 5.39 -13.13
N ALA A 81 -20.33 5.89 -11.94
CA ALA A 81 -21.23 6.76 -11.16
C ALA A 81 -20.80 8.23 -11.08
N VAL A 82 -19.98 8.71 -12.02
CA VAL A 82 -19.54 10.11 -12.10
C VAL A 82 -20.40 10.90 -13.09
N LEU A 83 -20.89 12.06 -12.66
CA LEU A 83 -21.58 12.98 -13.54
C LEU A 83 -20.62 13.52 -14.60
N ASN A 84 -20.92 13.29 -15.89
CA ASN A 84 -20.07 13.69 -17.02
C ASN A 84 -18.63 13.14 -16.92
N GLY A 85 -18.46 11.95 -16.33
CA GLY A 85 -17.17 11.29 -16.22
C GLY A 85 -16.69 10.65 -17.53
N ILE A 86 -15.58 9.91 -17.46
CA ILE A 86 -14.99 9.23 -18.62
C ILE A 86 -15.63 7.85 -18.88
N GLY A 87 -16.48 7.38 -17.96
CA GLY A 87 -17.08 6.05 -17.98
C GLY A 87 -16.16 4.96 -17.42
N TYR A 88 -16.78 3.86 -17.01
CA TYR A 88 -16.12 2.68 -16.43
C TYR A 88 -14.95 2.18 -17.29
N ASP A 89 -15.22 1.88 -18.55
CA ASP A 89 -14.27 1.26 -19.49
C ASP A 89 -13.00 2.12 -19.65
N ALA A 90 -13.17 3.43 -19.86
CA ALA A 90 -12.07 4.35 -20.04
C ALA A 90 -11.30 4.58 -18.73
N SER A 91 -11.97 4.51 -17.58
CA SER A 91 -11.32 4.62 -16.27
C SER A 91 -10.43 3.41 -15.98
N VAL A 92 -10.89 2.19 -16.29
CA VAL A 92 -10.06 0.98 -16.17
C VAL A 92 -8.83 1.09 -17.08
N ALA A 93 -9.02 1.53 -18.32
CA ALA A 93 -7.91 1.77 -19.24
C ALA A 93 -6.95 2.87 -18.75
N GLU A 94 -7.47 3.92 -18.10
CA GLU A 94 -6.66 4.98 -17.51
C GLU A 94 -5.74 4.45 -16.40
N ALA A 95 -6.29 3.69 -15.46
CA ALA A 95 -5.52 3.11 -14.36
C ALA A 95 -4.41 2.19 -14.85
N ILE A 96 -4.71 1.31 -15.83
CA ILE A 96 -3.72 0.44 -16.47
C ILE A 96 -2.63 1.30 -17.13
N LYS A 97 -3.02 2.31 -17.91
CA LYS A 97 -2.08 3.22 -18.57
C LYS A 97 -1.16 3.92 -17.57
N ILE A 98 -1.70 4.40 -16.45
CA ILE A 98 -0.92 5.06 -15.39
C ILE A 98 0.10 4.09 -14.82
N GLY A 99 -0.35 2.92 -14.33
CA GLY A 99 0.53 1.96 -13.67
C GLY A 99 1.59 1.37 -14.60
N SER A 100 1.24 1.08 -15.86
CA SER A 100 2.21 0.64 -16.87
C SER A 100 3.24 1.73 -17.21
N ALA A 101 2.84 3.01 -17.30
CA ALA A 101 3.75 4.10 -17.60
C ALA A 101 4.79 4.35 -16.50
N ILE A 102 4.50 3.94 -15.26
CA ILE A 102 5.40 4.10 -14.10
C ILE A 102 6.00 2.77 -13.61
N ASP A 103 5.83 1.68 -14.37
CA ASP A 103 6.33 0.33 -14.03
C ASP A 103 5.93 -0.13 -12.60
N ALA A 104 4.67 0.09 -12.24
CA ALA A 104 4.13 -0.28 -10.93
C ALA A 104 3.20 -1.50 -11.01
N ARG A 105 3.13 -2.23 -9.89
CA ARG A 105 2.07 -3.23 -9.67
C ARG A 105 0.74 -2.51 -9.44
N ILE A 106 -0.25 -2.78 -10.28
CA ILE A 106 -1.56 -2.11 -10.24
C ILE A 106 -2.52 -2.91 -9.36
N ILE A 107 -3.24 -2.23 -8.47
CA ILE A 107 -4.43 -2.77 -7.82
C ILE A 107 -5.59 -1.80 -7.94
N PHE A 108 -6.70 -2.31 -8.48
CA PHE A 108 -7.99 -1.64 -8.42
C PHE A 108 -8.62 -1.87 -7.03
N SER A 109 -8.77 -0.81 -6.25
CA SER A 109 -9.48 -0.85 -4.98
C SER A 109 -10.97 -1.10 -5.21
N HIS A 110 -11.58 -1.95 -4.39
CA HIS A 110 -13.02 -2.28 -4.36
C HIS A 110 -13.68 -2.32 -5.76
N PHE A 111 -13.05 -3.03 -6.69
CA PHE A 111 -13.34 -3.02 -8.12
C PHE A 111 -14.71 -3.64 -8.41
N THR A 112 -15.67 -2.81 -8.81
CA THR A 112 -17.00 -3.23 -9.27
C THR A 112 -17.61 -2.09 -10.10
N PRO A 113 -18.17 -2.36 -11.30
CA PRO A 113 -18.90 -1.34 -12.06
C PRO A 113 -20.08 -0.79 -11.23
N GLN A 114 -20.35 0.51 -11.36
CA GLN A 114 -21.34 1.24 -10.58
C GLN A 114 -22.51 1.73 -11.41
N GLY A 115 -23.68 1.72 -10.77
CA GLY A 115 -24.92 2.25 -11.32
C GLY A 115 -25.61 1.28 -12.28
N LYS A 116 -26.93 1.36 -12.32
CA LYS A 116 -27.82 0.44 -13.06
C LYS A 116 -27.49 0.27 -14.55
N HIS A 117 -26.87 1.27 -15.17
CA HIS A 117 -26.45 1.21 -16.57
C HIS A 117 -25.21 0.31 -16.79
N ASN A 118 -24.57 -0.17 -15.71
CA ASN A 118 -23.45 -1.11 -15.75
C ASN A 118 -23.77 -2.50 -15.17
N ASP A 119 -25.02 -2.81 -14.88
CA ASP A 119 -25.45 -4.16 -14.49
C ASP A 119 -25.02 -5.17 -15.57
N GLY A 120 -24.40 -6.29 -15.15
CA GLY A 120 -23.88 -7.31 -16.07
C GLY A 120 -22.66 -6.91 -16.93
N ARG A 121 -22.02 -5.75 -16.70
CA ARG A 121 -20.87 -5.27 -17.50
C ARG A 121 -19.48 -5.54 -16.90
N ALA A 122 -19.37 -6.33 -15.83
CA ALA A 122 -18.08 -6.66 -15.22
C ALA A 122 -17.09 -7.32 -16.20
N ASN A 123 -17.59 -8.02 -17.23
CA ASN A 123 -16.76 -8.63 -18.27
C ASN A 123 -15.86 -7.61 -18.99
N VAL A 124 -16.32 -6.37 -19.18
CA VAL A 124 -15.53 -5.34 -19.88
C VAL A 124 -14.23 -5.02 -19.13
N GLY A 125 -14.32 -4.83 -17.81
CA GLY A 125 -13.15 -4.59 -16.98
C GLY A 125 -12.26 -5.82 -16.85
N ILE A 126 -12.86 -7.01 -16.78
CA ILE A 126 -12.14 -8.29 -16.78
C ILE A 126 -11.30 -8.43 -18.05
N ASP A 127 -11.86 -8.15 -19.22
CA ASP A 127 -11.17 -8.26 -20.51
C ASP A 127 -10.01 -7.27 -20.59
N LEU A 128 -10.20 -6.02 -20.15
CA LEU A 128 -9.13 -5.02 -20.10
C LEU A 128 -7.97 -5.44 -19.18
N ILE A 129 -8.28 -5.95 -17.99
CA ILE A 129 -7.29 -6.44 -17.03
C ILE A 129 -6.55 -7.66 -17.60
N ASN A 130 -7.26 -8.63 -18.16
CA ASN A 130 -6.67 -9.84 -18.73
C ASN A 130 -5.77 -9.52 -19.92
N ASN A 131 -6.17 -8.62 -20.81
CA ASN A 131 -5.35 -8.18 -21.93
C ASN A 131 -4.07 -7.49 -21.44
N ALA A 132 -4.17 -6.56 -20.48
CA ALA A 132 -3.00 -5.90 -19.91
C ALA A 132 -2.04 -6.90 -19.24
N ARG A 133 -2.57 -7.92 -18.57
CA ARG A 133 -1.77 -9.01 -17.97
C ARG A 133 -1.10 -9.87 -19.03
N ALA A 134 -1.77 -10.17 -20.14
CA ALA A 134 -1.18 -10.88 -21.27
C ALA A 134 -0.02 -10.08 -21.90
N ASP A 135 -0.12 -8.75 -21.89
CA ASP A 135 0.94 -7.83 -22.33
C ASP A 135 2.06 -7.63 -21.28
N GLY A 136 1.99 -8.34 -20.15
CA GLY A 136 3.03 -8.36 -19.11
C GLY A 136 2.81 -7.40 -17.94
N ALA A 137 1.72 -6.61 -17.94
CA ALA A 137 1.41 -5.73 -16.81
C ALA A 137 0.96 -6.53 -15.57
N GLN A 138 1.40 -6.10 -14.39
CA GLN A 138 1.03 -6.73 -13.13
C GLN A 138 -0.24 -6.10 -12.56
N VAL A 139 -1.40 -6.53 -13.06
CA VAL A 139 -2.71 -5.94 -12.70
C VAL A 139 -3.51 -6.87 -11.79
N PHE A 140 -4.01 -6.34 -10.69
CA PHE A 140 -4.84 -7.01 -9.69
C PHE A 140 -6.04 -6.15 -9.31
N ALA A 141 -6.97 -6.72 -8.57
CA ALA A 141 -8.08 -5.97 -7.99
C ALA A 141 -8.47 -6.56 -6.63
N ALA A 142 -9.24 -5.81 -5.85
CA ALA A 142 -9.86 -6.31 -4.64
C ALA A 142 -11.36 -5.96 -4.63
N GLN A 143 -12.19 -6.78 -3.98
CA GLN A 143 -13.63 -6.57 -3.92
C GLN A 143 -14.24 -7.07 -2.60
N HIS A 144 -15.33 -6.44 -2.17
CA HIS A 144 -16.20 -6.87 -1.08
C HIS A 144 -17.54 -7.46 -1.60
N PRO A 145 -18.19 -8.40 -0.90
CA PRO A 145 -19.39 -9.11 -1.37
C PRO A 145 -20.71 -8.37 -1.05
N TYR A 146 -20.77 -7.05 -1.27
CA TYR A 146 -21.96 -6.25 -0.94
C TYR A 146 -22.35 -5.38 -2.13
N THR A 147 -23.65 -5.18 -2.32
CA THR A 147 -24.20 -4.32 -3.38
C THR A 147 -24.19 -2.84 -3.03
N ALA A 148 -24.05 -2.50 -1.74
CA ALA A 148 -23.94 -1.12 -1.30
C ALA A 148 -22.48 -0.66 -1.21
N THR A 149 -22.28 0.64 -1.40
CA THR A 149 -21.02 1.34 -1.13
C THR A 149 -21.14 2.22 0.09
N GLN A 150 -20.02 2.79 0.57
CA GLN A 150 -20.02 3.85 1.57
C GLN A 150 -19.04 4.96 1.15
N SER A 151 -19.47 6.22 1.23
CA SER A 151 -18.60 7.36 0.93
C SER A 151 -19.13 8.68 1.53
N SER A 152 -18.58 9.80 1.06
CA SER A 152 -18.96 11.18 1.35
C SER A 152 -20.28 11.54 0.66
N LEU A 153 -21.19 12.17 1.42
CA LEU A 153 -22.43 12.74 0.90
C LEU A 153 -22.12 13.79 -0.17
N LEU A 154 -21.16 14.68 0.09
CA LEU A 154 -20.75 15.71 -0.87
C LEU A 154 -20.17 15.11 -2.17
N ALA A 155 -19.40 14.03 -2.08
CA ALA A 155 -18.89 13.33 -3.27
C ALA A 155 -20.03 12.72 -4.11
N TYR A 156 -21.13 12.33 -3.47
CA TYR A 156 -22.28 11.73 -4.14
C TYR A 156 -23.32 12.73 -4.65
N THR A 157 -23.34 13.95 -4.13
CA THR A 157 -24.48 14.86 -4.35
C THR A 157 -24.10 16.23 -4.87
N ILE A 158 -22.82 16.61 -4.84
CA ILE A 158 -22.35 17.93 -5.29
C ILE A 158 -21.29 17.76 -6.38
N PRO A 159 -21.48 18.38 -7.57
CA PRO A 159 -20.56 18.29 -8.69
C PRO A 159 -19.23 18.99 -8.39
N ASP A 160 -18.18 18.51 -9.03
CA ASP A 160 -16.80 18.90 -8.76
C ASP A 160 -16.53 20.41 -8.89
N TRP A 161 -17.05 21.06 -9.93
CA TRP A 161 -16.87 22.50 -10.12
C TRP A 161 -17.45 23.33 -8.96
N ALA A 162 -18.49 22.84 -8.29
CA ALA A 162 -19.15 23.58 -7.21
C ALA A 162 -18.28 23.59 -5.95
N LEU A 163 -17.50 22.53 -5.71
CA LEU A 163 -16.60 22.36 -4.56
C LEU A 163 -15.13 22.69 -4.86
N ALA A 164 -14.78 23.08 -6.09
CA ALA A 164 -13.47 23.62 -6.43
C ALA A 164 -13.13 24.83 -5.55
N GLY A 165 -11.99 24.85 -4.88
CA GLY A 165 -11.63 25.87 -3.89
C GLY A 165 -12.25 25.65 -2.49
N GLY A 166 -13.07 24.61 -2.31
CA GLY A 166 -13.63 24.22 -1.02
C GLY A 166 -14.94 24.93 -0.66
N MET A 167 -15.32 24.85 0.62
CA MET A 167 -16.64 25.29 1.12
C MET A 167 -16.87 26.79 0.92
N THR A 168 -15.87 27.63 1.16
CA THR A 168 -15.99 29.09 0.96
C THR A 168 -16.39 29.41 -0.48
N SER A 169 -15.69 28.82 -1.46
CA SER A 169 -16.01 29.02 -2.87
C SER A 169 -17.36 28.44 -3.27
N LEU A 170 -17.79 27.33 -2.65
CA LEU A 170 -19.17 26.83 -2.83
C LEU A 170 -20.18 27.89 -2.38
N LEU A 171 -20.05 28.44 -1.18
CA LEU A 171 -20.96 29.45 -0.63
C LEU A 171 -21.01 30.74 -1.48
N GLU A 172 -19.87 31.16 -2.04
CA GLU A 172 -19.80 32.26 -3.00
C GLU A 172 -20.55 31.94 -4.30
N ARG A 173 -20.37 30.74 -4.86
CA ARG A 173 -21.08 30.30 -6.08
C ARG A 173 -22.59 30.24 -5.89
N LEU A 174 -23.07 29.91 -4.69
CA LEU A 174 -24.50 29.89 -4.36
C LEU A 174 -25.16 31.28 -4.46
N GLN A 175 -24.39 32.38 -4.45
CA GLN A 175 -24.94 33.73 -4.67
C GLN A 175 -25.33 33.99 -6.13
N SER A 176 -24.82 33.20 -7.08
CA SER A 176 -25.16 33.32 -8.49
C SER A 176 -26.37 32.46 -8.85
N LYS A 177 -27.47 33.11 -9.27
CA LYS A 177 -28.71 32.42 -9.69
C LYS A 177 -28.47 31.41 -10.82
N ASN A 178 -27.58 31.71 -11.76
CA ASN A 178 -27.26 30.79 -12.86
C ASN A 178 -26.54 29.53 -12.32
N LEU A 179 -25.51 29.71 -11.51
CA LEU A 179 -24.76 28.60 -10.93
C LEU A 179 -25.62 27.76 -9.98
N LEU A 180 -26.52 28.39 -9.22
CA LEU A 180 -27.47 27.69 -8.37
C LEU A 180 -28.44 26.82 -9.20
N ASN A 181 -29.01 27.35 -10.29
CA ASN A 181 -29.88 26.57 -11.18
C ASN A 181 -29.15 25.38 -11.81
N ARG A 182 -27.89 25.59 -12.23
CA ARG A 182 -27.03 24.52 -12.73
C ARG A 182 -26.81 23.46 -11.64
N LEU A 183 -26.47 23.88 -10.42
CA LEU A 183 -26.26 22.99 -9.29
C LEU A 183 -27.52 22.16 -8.97
N HIS A 184 -28.71 22.75 -8.98
CA HIS A 184 -29.97 22.00 -8.83
C HIS A 184 -30.18 20.93 -9.91
N SER A 185 -29.83 21.24 -11.17
CA SER A 185 -29.96 20.28 -12.27
C SER A 185 -28.97 19.12 -12.11
N GLU A 186 -27.70 19.44 -11.88
CA GLU A 186 -26.63 18.45 -11.78
C GLU A 186 -26.74 17.61 -10.50
N HIS A 187 -27.16 18.20 -9.38
CA HIS A 187 -27.48 17.46 -8.15
C HIS A 187 -28.54 16.38 -8.39
N ARG A 188 -29.63 16.71 -9.12
CA ARG A 188 -30.67 15.72 -9.47
C ARG A 188 -30.11 14.60 -10.33
N GLN A 189 -29.32 14.91 -11.35
CA GLN A 189 -28.68 13.89 -12.20
C GLN A 189 -27.72 12.99 -11.39
N MET A 190 -26.98 13.56 -10.42
CA MET A 190 -26.15 12.78 -9.52
C MET A 190 -26.97 11.83 -8.64
N LEU A 191 -28.13 12.26 -8.12
CA LEU A 191 -29.05 11.38 -7.40
C LEU A 191 -29.64 10.29 -8.32
N ASP A 192 -30.01 10.62 -9.56
CA ASP A 192 -30.55 9.66 -10.52
C ASP A 192 -29.55 8.52 -10.81
N ILE A 193 -28.26 8.85 -10.99
CA ILE A 193 -27.17 7.87 -11.15
C ILE A 193 -27.10 6.90 -9.96
N ARG A 194 -27.50 7.37 -8.77
CA ARG A 194 -27.41 6.67 -7.49
C ARG A 194 -28.72 5.96 -7.12
N GLY A 195 -29.71 5.98 -8.00
CA GLY A 195 -31.01 5.37 -7.76
C GLY A 195 -31.93 6.18 -6.84
N GLY A 196 -31.66 7.48 -6.66
CA GLY A 196 -32.50 8.41 -5.90
C GLY A 196 -32.03 8.69 -4.47
N PRO A 197 -32.56 9.75 -3.83
CA PRO A 197 -32.24 10.10 -2.44
C PRO A 197 -32.63 9.03 -1.41
N GLU A 198 -33.57 8.15 -1.74
CA GLU A 198 -33.98 6.99 -0.94
C GLU A 198 -32.92 5.88 -0.85
N LYS A 199 -31.92 5.87 -1.76
CA LYS A 199 -30.81 4.92 -1.74
C LYS A 199 -29.61 5.42 -0.93
N LEU A 200 -29.59 6.69 -0.54
CA LEU A 200 -28.52 7.29 0.26
C LEU A 200 -28.85 7.20 1.75
N LEU A 201 -28.39 6.15 2.42
CA LEU A 201 -28.62 5.88 3.84
C LEU A 201 -27.49 6.45 4.70
N PHE A 202 -27.80 7.28 5.69
CA PHE A 202 -26.78 7.88 6.56
C PHE A 202 -26.13 6.86 7.51
N THR A 203 -24.80 6.88 7.51
CA THR A 203 -23.90 6.10 8.38
C THR A 203 -22.77 7.01 8.89
N ASP A 204 -23.16 8.06 9.59
CA ASP A 204 -22.34 9.19 9.99
C ASP A 204 -21.98 9.17 11.49
N ASN A 205 -21.03 10.02 11.89
CA ASN A 205 -20.75 10.29 13.30
C ASN A 205 -21.93 10.98 13.99
N ASN A 206 -22.71 11.77 13.25
CA ASN A 206 -23.94 12.36 13.73
C ASN A 206 -25.05 11.29 13.83
N LYS A 207 -25.35 10.89 15.06
CA LYS A 207 -26.31 9.82 15.36
C LYS A 207 -27.75 10.16 14.97
N ASP A 208 -28.10 11.43 14.86
CA ASP A 208 -29.47 11.86 14.54
C ASP A 208 -29.82 11.65 13.05
N LEU A 209 -28.80 11.57 12.20
CA LEU A 209 -28.94 11.21 10.79
C LEU A 209 -29.04 9.70 10.59
N ASN A 210 -28.40 8.92 11.46
CA ASN A 210 -28.19 7.49 11.24
C ASN A 210 -29.49 6.69 11.11
N GLY A 211 -29.53 5.84 10.09
CA GLY A 211 -30.69 5.00 9.81
C GLY A 211 -31.80 5.68 9.02
N LYS A 212 -31.59 6.93 8.62
CA LYS A 212 -32.47 7.67 7.72
C LYS A 212 -31.84 7.80 6.35
N THR A 213 -32.66 7.83 5.32
CA THR A 213 -32.22 8.15 3.96
C THR A 213 -32.15 9.67 3.76
N LEU A 214 -31.44 10.14 2.73
CA LEU A 214 -31.45 11.55 2.36
C LEU A 214 -32.89 12.05 2.13
N ALA A 215 -33.74 11.23 1.52
CA ALA A 215 -35.15 11.56 1.31
C ALA A 215 -35.90 11.80 2.64
N GLN A 216 -35.72 10.91 3.63
CA GLN A 216 -36.36 11.04 4.94
C GLN A 216 -35.86 12.27 5.71
N VAL A 217 -34.56 12.53 5.69
CA VAL A 217 -34.00 13.73 6.33
C VAL A 217 -34.50 15.02 5.65
N SER A 218 -34.62 15.03 4.32
CA SER A 218 -35.20 16.16 3.59
C SER A 218 -36.66 16.42 3.96
N GLU A 219 -37.45 15.35 4.11
CA GLU A 219 -38.85 15.44 4.56
C GLU A 219 -38.95 15.98 6.00
N GLU A 220 -38.16 15.45 6.93
CA GLU A 220 -38.14 15.88 8.34
C GLU A 220 -37.76 17.37 8.48
N LEU A 221 -36.82 17.85 7.67
CA LEU A 221 -36.39 19.25 7.67
C LEU A 221 -37.30 20.17 6.84
N ASN A 222 -38.25 19.62 6.08
CA ASN A 222 -39.07 20.34 5.10
C ASN A 222 -38.20 21.14 4.10
N LEU A 223 -37.15 20.49 3.58
CA LEU A 223 -36.18 21.06 2.64
C LEU A 223 -36.13 20.24 1.34
N THR A 224 -35.63 20.85 0.27
CA THR A 224 -35.24 20.07 -0.92
C THR A 224 -34.01 19.20 -0.59
N THR A 225 -33.74 18.18 -1.42
CA THR A 225 -32.55 17.34 -1.25
C THR A 225 -31.25 18.14 -1.33
N LEU A 226 -31.18 19.11 -2.24
CA LEU A 226 -30.00 19.99 -2.34
C LEU A 226 -29.87 20.86 -1.10
N ASP A 227 -30.95 21.49 -0.64
CA ASP A 227 -30.92 22.35 0.54
C ASP A 227 -30.56 21.57 1.79
N THR A 228 -31.00 20.31 1.90
CA THR A 228 -30.64 19.38 2.96
C THR A 228 -29.14 19.08 2.96
N VAL A 229 -28.58 18.72 1.79
CA VAL A 229 -27.13 18.50 1.64
C VAL A 229 -26.35 19.74 2.03
N LEU A 230 -26.76 20.93 1.55
CA LEU A 230 -26.10 22.19 1.86
C LEU A 230 -26.24 22.58 3.35
N HIS A 231 -27.35 22.25 3.98
CA HIS A 231 -27.59 22.44 5.41
C HIS A 231 -26.60 21.59 6.23
N ILE A 232 -26.55 20.28 5.98
CA ILE A 232 -25.61 19.35 6.64
C ILE A 232 -24.16 19.80 6.43
N ALA A 233 -23.82 20.20 5.19
CA ALA A 233 -22.47 20.64 4.86
C ALA A 233 -22.06 21.94 5.58
N LYS A 234 -23.01 22.83 5.90
CA LYS A 234 -22.73 24.03 6.70
C LYS A 234 -22.51 23.70 8.18
N GLU A 235 -23.25 22.73 8.72
CA GLU A 235 -23.18 22.39 10.15
C GLU A 235 -21.95 21.55 10.49
N GLN A 236 -21.65 20.53 9.68
CA GLN A 236 -20.60 19.55 10.00
C GLN A 236 -19.62 19.28 8.85
N ARG A 237 -19.59 20.14 7.83
CA ARG A 237 -18.76 20.04 6.61
C ARG A 237 -19.19 18.95 5.64
N ASP A 238 -19.27 17.70 6.07
CA ASP A 238 -19.66 16.56 5.25
C ASP A 238 -20.31 15.48 6.12
N ALA A 239 -21.00 14.54 5.49
CA ALA A 239 -21.57 13.38 6.15
C ALA A 239 -21.20 12.10 5.40
N SER A 240 -21.16 10.97 6.11
CA SER A 240 -21.00 9.67 5.47
C SER A 240 -22.35 9.01 5.18
N VAL A 241 -22.48 8.50 3.96
CA VAL A 241 -23.65 7.76 3.50
C VAL A 241 -23.24 6.46 2.84
N MET A 242 -24.07 5.44 3.03
CA MET A 242 -24.11 4.29 2.14
C MET A 242 -24.95 4.62 0.92
N ASN A 243 -24.53 4.12 -0.25
CA ASN A 243 -25.40 4.06 -1.41
C ASN A 243 -25.85 2.62 -1.66
N LEU A 244 -27.12 2.35 -1.38
CA LEU A 244 -27.70 1.02 -1.44
C LEU A 244 -27.88 0.58 -2.91
N GLU A 245 -27.56 -0.68 -3.20
CA GLU A 245 -27.76 -1.29 -4.54
C GLU A 245 -27.06 -0.53 -5.68
N LEU A 246 -25.94 0.15 -5.38
CA LEU A 246 -25.14 0.81 -6.43
C LEU A 246 -24.36 -0.21 -7.28
N TYR A 247 -24.01 -1.35 -6.70
CA TYR A 247 -23.38 -2.47 -7.39
C TYR A 247 -24.40 -3.56 -7.69
N ASP A 248 -24.20 -4.22 -8.83
CA ASP A 248 -24.94 -5.41 -9.23
C ASP A 248 -24.30 -6.68 -8.65
N MET A 249 -25.11 -7.60 -8.11
CA MET A 249 -24.62 -8.83 -7.50
C MET A 249 -24.08 -9.82 -8.55
N ASP A 250 -24.60 -9.81 -9.78
CA ASP A 250 -24.10 -10.70 -10.83
C ASP A 250 -22.71 -10.28 -11.29
N ASN A 251 -22.46 -8.97 -11.41
CA ASN A 251 -21.11 -8.42 -11.55
C ASN A 251 -20.20 -8.85 -10.39
N ILE A 252 -20.66 -8.79 -9.14
CA ILE A 252 -19.86 -9.20 -7.97
C ILE A 252 -19.50 -10.68 -8.05
N ARG A 253 -20.46 -11.56 -8.38
CA ARG A 253 -20.23 -12.99 -8.56
C ARG A 253 -19.20 -13.26 -9.65
N LEU A 254 -19.35 -12.64 -10.82
CA LEU A 254 -18.43 -12.84 -11.95
C LEU A 254 -17.00 -12.37 -11.61
N LEU A 255 -16.88 -11.25 -10.88
CA LEU A 255 -15.58 -10.75 -10.43
C LEU A 255 -14.94 -11.65 -9.37
N ALA A 256 -15.74 -12.27 -8.49
CA ALA A 256 -15.26 -13.18 -7.47
C ALA A 256 -14.61 -14.46 -8.03
N THR A 257 -14.87 -14.83 -9.30
CA THR A 257 -14.27 -16.01 -9.94
C THR A 257 -12.90 -15.74 -10.56
N GLN A 258 -12.40 -14.49 -10.55
CA GLN A 258 -11.16 -14.13 -11.26
C GLN A 258 -9.91 -14.40 -10.41
N GLU A 259 -8.87 -15.00 -11.00
CA GLU A 259 -7.66 -15.42 -10.26
C GLU A 259 -6.84 -14.27 -9.65
N TRP A 260 -6.99 -13.07 -10.22
CA TRP A 260 -6.34 -11.82 -9.80
C TRP A 260 -7.19 -11.00 -8.83
N MET A 261 -8.40 -11.46 -8.48
CA MET A 261 -9.30 -10.79 -7.55
C MET A 261 -9.00 -11.19 -6.10
N MET A 262 -8.65 -10.21 -5.28
CA MET A 262 -8.49 -10.33 -3.84
C MET A 262 -9.80 -10.05 -3.12
N THR A 263 -9.88 -10.48 -1.86
CA THR A 263 -10.96 -10.04 -0.97
C THR A 263 -10.50 -8.85 -0.15
N SER A 264 -11.35 -7.81 -0.11
CA SER A 264 -11.19 -6.66 0.77
C SER A 264 -12.48 -6.44 1.54
N SER A 265 -12.38 -5.87 2.74
CA SER A 265 -13.56 -5.36 3.45
C SER A 265 -13.96 -3.99 2.95
N ASP A 266 -13.00 -3.13 2.57
CA ASP A 266 -13.20 -1.68 2.39
C ASP A 266 -13.87 -1.03 3.63
N GLY A 267 -13.72 -1.65 4.80
CA GLY A 267 -14.31 -1.20 6.05
C GLY A 267 -13.58 0.03 6.62
N GLY A 268 -14.32 0.95 7.21
CA GLY A 268 -13.73 2.08 7.94
C GLY A 268 -13.19 1.65 9.32
N SER A 269 -12.11 2.30 9.78
CA SER A 269 -11.36 1.91 10.99
C SER A 269 -11.99 2.34 12.33
N HIS A 270 -13.17 2.96 12.33
CA HIS A 270 -13.76 3.54 13.54
C HIS A 270 -15.07 2.84 13.90
N ALA A 271 -14.99 1.79 14.70
CA ALA A 271 -16.12 1.25 15.44
C ALA A 271 -16.31 2.09 16.72
N VAL A 272 -16.83 3.31 16.60
CA VAL A 272 -17.33 4.01 17.80
C VAL A 272 -18.58 3.24 18.25
N PRO A 273 -18.68 2.78 19.52
CA PRO A 273 -19.86 2.05 19.98
C PRO A 273 -21.16 2.84 19.71
N GLY A 274 -22.08 2.21 18.98
CA GLY A 274 -23.35 2.81 18.59
C GLY A 274 -23.30 3.77 17.39
N GLN A 275 -22.18 3.83 16.66
CA GLN A 275 -22.12 4.46 15.33
C GLN A 275 -22.55 3.46 14.26
N ARG A 276 -23.43 3.87 13.33
CA ARG A 276 -23.72 3.04 12.16
C ARG A 276 -22.57 3.14 11.15
N ALA A 277 -22.08 2.00 10.69
CA ALA A 277 -21.07 1.85 9.64
C ALA A 277 -21.62 0.91 8.56
N HIS A 278 -20.92 0.74 7.45
CA HIS A 278 -21.29 -0.31 6.48
C HIS A 278 -20.98 -1.72 7.05
N PRO A 279 -21.88 -2.72 6.90
CA PRO A 279 -21.69 -4.07 7.46
C PRO A 279 -20.41 -4.79 6.99
N ARG A 280 -19.92 -4.43 5.79
CA ARG A 280 -18.63 -4.88 5.24
C ARG A 280 -17.44 -4.78 6.21
N THR A 281 -17.43 -3.81 7.13
CA THR A 281 -16.38 -3.68 8.14
C THR A 281 -16.25 -4.92 9.02
N PHE A 282 -17.37 -5.56 9.36
CA PHE A 282 -17.42 -6.67 10.31
C PHE A 282 -17.69 -8.02 9.64
N GLY A 283 -18.35 -8.02 8.48
CA GLY A 283 -18.83 -9.25 7.84
C GLY A 283 -18.16 -9.64 6.53
N ALA A 284 -17.33 -8.81 5.89
CA ALA A 284 -16.96 -9.05 4.48
C ALA A 284 -16.31 -10.40 4.17
N PHE A 285 -15.36 -10.85 4.99
CA PHE A 285 -14.69 -12.14 4.76
C PHE A 285 -15.64 -13.31 5.02
N ALA A 286 -16.37 -13.29 6.15
CA ALA A 286 -17.37 -14.31 6.50
C ALA A 286 -18.48 -14.41 5.46
N LYS A 287 -19.02 -13.26 5.02
CA LYS A 287 -20.04 -13.17 3.98
C LYS A 287 -19.59 -13.82 2.69
N LYS A 288 -18.37 -13.51 2.25
CA LYS A 288 -17.84 -14.06 0.99
C LYS A 288 -17.66 -15.57 1.07
N ILE A 289 -17.21 -16.09 2.23
CA ILE A 289 -17.11 -17.55 2.46
C ILE A 289 -18.53 -18.16 2.42
N ARG A 290 -19.44 -17.68 3.28
CA ARG A 290 -20.80 -18.21 3.43
C ARG A 290 -21.54 -18.20 2.09
N GLN A 291 -21.61 -17.04 1.46
CA GLN A 291 -22.37 -16.84 0.24
C GLN A 291 -21.76 -17.58 -0.96
N PHE A 292 -20.48 -17.35 -1.28
CA PHE A 292 -19.91 -17.84 -2.55
C PHE A 292 -19.34 -19.26 -2.47
N VAL A 293 -19.01 -19.77 -1.28
CA VAL A 293 -18.52 -21.15 -1.14
C VAL A 293 -19.66 -22.07 -0.72
N VAL A 294 -20.43 -21.69 0.29
CA VAL A 294 -21.33 -22.65 0.94
C VAL A 294 -22.77 -22.55 0.43
N ASP A 295 -23.33 -21.35 0.28
CA ASP A 295 -24.70 -21.17 -0.23
C ASP A 295 -24.79 -21.37 -1.74
N GLU A 296 -23.92 -20.70 -2.49
CA GLU A 296 -23.98 -20.67 -3.96
C GLU A 296 -23.08 -21.71 -4.62
N SER A 297 -22.10 -22.28 -3.90
CA SER A 297 -21.07 -23.17 -4.48
C SER A 297 -20.40 -22.58 -5.73
N LEU A 298 -20.28 -21.25 -5.79
CA LEU A 298 -19.76 -20.49 -6.93
C LEU A 298 -18.26 -20.72 -7.14
N ILE A 299 -17.51 -20.79 -6.04
CA ILE A 299 -16.06 -21.02 -6.02
C ILE A 299 -15.69 -21.97 -4.89
N SER A 300 -14.57 -22.69 -5.06
CA SER A 300 -14.10 -23.60 -4.02
C SER A 300 -13.50 -22.87 -2.82
N LEU A 301 -13.56 -23.48 -1.64
CA LEU A 301 -12.94 -22.93 -0.43
C LEU A 301 -11.44 -22.63 -0.62
N PRO A 302 -10.60 -23.54 -1.17
CA PRO A 302 -9.17 -23.24 -1.38
C PRO A 302 -8.93 -22.05 -2.32
N PHE A 303 -9.74 -21.90 -3.37
CA PHE A 303 -9.64 -20.77 -4.30
C PHE A 303 -9.92 -19.44 -3.59
N LEU A 304 -11.00 -19.38 -2.83
CA LEU A 304 -11.38 -18.19 -2.07
C LEU A 304 -10.37 -17.86 -0.96
N ILE A 305 -9.90 -18.86 -0.20
CA ILE A 305 -8.89 -18.67 0.85
C ILE A 305 -7.58 -18.13 0.25
N ARG A 306 -7.15 -18.62 -0.93
CA ARG A 306 -6.00 -18.05 -1.65
C ARG A 306 -6.19 -16.55 -1.91
N GLY A 307 -7.38 -16.13 -2.34
CA GLY A 307 -7.73 -14.72 -2.57
C GLY A 307 -7.75 -13.83 -1.32
N MET A 308 -7.80 -14.43 -0.13
CA MET A 308 -7.77 -13.75 1.18
C MET A 308 -6.38 -13.79 1.86
N THR A 309 -5.47 -14.67 1.39
CA THR A 309 -4.21 -14.99 2.09
C THR A 309 -2.99 -14.92 1.17
N ALA A 310 -2.72 -15.99 0.41
CA ALA A 310 -1.52 -16.13 -0.40
C ALA A 310 -1.44 -15.10 -1.54
N LEU A 311 -2.57 -14.74 -2.15
CA LEU A 311 -2.62 -13.74 -3.22
C LEU A 311 -2.23 -12.33 -2.73
N PRO A 312 -2.86 -11.76 -1.68
CA PRO A 312 -2.45 -10.46 -1.16
C PRO A 312 -1.01 -10.48 -0.61
N ALA A 313 -0.57 -11.53 0.08
CA ALA A 313 0.82 -11.64 0.54
C ALA A 313 1.83 -11.61 -0.63
N SER A 314 1.57 -12.39 -1.67
CA SER A 314 2.39 -12.41 -2.90
C SER A 314 2.36 -11.06 -3.62
N PHE A 315 1.20 -10.41 -3.70
CA PHE A 315 1.06 -9.10 -4.34
C PHE A 315 1.83 -8.01 -3.58
N LEU A 316 1.81 -8.03 -2.25
CA LEU A 316 2.58 -7.11 -1.41
C LEU A 316 4.08 -7.43 -1.42
N GLY A 317 4.47 -8.66 -1.78
CA GLY A 317 5.85 -9.15 -1.74
C GLY A 317 6.28 -9.62 -0.35
N ILE A 318 5.32 -10.04 0.48
CA ILE A 318 5.57 -10.60 1.81
C ILE A 318 5.81 -12.11 1.65
N GLN A 319 7.01 -12.56 1.99
CA GLN A 319 7.48 -13.92 1.65
C GLN A 319 7.20 -14.97 2.73
N ASP A 320 6.92 -14.54 3.96
CA ASP A 320 6.82 -15.38 5.16
C ASP A 320 5.42 -15.31 5.80
N ARG A 321 4.41 -14.85 5.04
CA ARG A 321 2.99 -14.79 5.46
C ARG A 321 2.04 -15.26 4.35
N GLY A 322 0.78 -15.49 4.70
CA GLY A 322 -0.30 -15.83 3.77
C GLY A 322 -0.33 -17.30 3.34
N ARG A 323 0.52 -18.17 3.91
CA ARG A 323 0.50 -19.62 3.69
C ARG A 323 0.82 -20.35 5.00
N LEU A 324 0.25 -21.54 5.17
CA LEU A 324 0.62 -22.44 6.27
C LEU A 324 1.79 -23.33 5.82
N ALA A 325 3.00 -22.98 6.26
CA ALA A 325 4.21 -23.73 5.96
C ALA A 325 5.26 -23.57 7.07
N PRO A 326 6.14 -24.55 7.29
CA PRO A 326 7.28 -24.37 8.20
C PRO A 326 8.11 -23.14 7.83
N GLY A 327 8.46 -22.33 8.83
CA GLY A 327 9.25 -21.10 8.66
C GLY A 327 8.44 -19.83 8.36
N TYR A 328 7.12 -19.91 8.20
CA TYR A 328 6.23 -18.75 8.06
C TYR A 328 5.75 -18.26 9.43
N TYR A 329 5.33 -17.00 9.51
CA TYR A 329 4.63 -16.49 10.71
C TYR A 329 3.31 -17.25 10.91
N ALA A 330 3.01 -17.55 12.16
CA ALA A 330 1.77 -18.22 12.57
C ALA A 330 0.59 -17.24 12.64
N ASP A 331 0.23 -16.68 11.49
CA ASP A 331 -1.04 -15.97 11.27
C ASP A 331 -2.09 -16.97 10.80
N ILE A 332 -2.92 -17.46 11.71
CA ILE A 332 -3.79 -18.61 11.47
C ILE A 332 -5.20 -18.30 11.94
N ALA A 333 -6.19 -18.51 11.08
CA ALA A 333 -7.60 -18.51 11.45
C ALA A 333 -8.14 -19.94 11.41
N ILE A 334 -8.72 -20.38 12.52
CA ILE A 334 -9.45 -21.65 12.65
C ILE A 334 -10.92 -21.29 12.79
N PHE A 335 -11.74 -21.77 11.85
CA PHE A 335 -13.17 -21.50 11.82
C PHE A 335 -13.93 -22.75 11.39
N ASP A 336 -15.18 -22.83 11.81
CA ASP A 336 -16.14 -23.86 11.42
C ASP A 336 -16.85 -23.39 10.13
N LEU A 337 -16.71 -24.17 9.06
CA LEU A 337 -17.28 -23.84 7.75
C LEU A 337 -18.82 -23.93 7.76
N ASP A 338 -19.41 -24.78 8.61
CA ASP A 338 -20.86 -24.90 8.70
C ASP A 338 -21.48 -23.73 9.47
N GLN A 339 -20.72 -23.12 10.38
CA GLN A 339 -21.16 -22.03 11.26
C GLN A 339 -20.70 -20.64 10.80
N VAL A 340 -19.80 -20.53 9.83
CA VAL A 340 -19.29 -19.22 9.38
C VAL A 340 -20.43 -18.39 8.80
N ASN A 341 -20.64 -17.20 9.37
CA ASN A 341 -21.74 -16.33 8.95
C ASN A 341 -21.43 -14.86 9.23
N ASP A 342 -21.81 -13.96 8.30
CA ASP A 342 -21.87 -12.54 8.56
C ASP A 342 -23.17 -12.18 9.26
N ARG A 343 -23.06 -11.55 10.43
CA ARG A 343 -24.23 -11.05 11.17
C ARG A 343 -24.54 -9.58 10.92
N ALA A 344 -23.53 -8.84 10.48
CA ALA A 344 -23.63 -7.40 10.28
C ALA A 344 -24.67 -7.09 9.19
N THR A 345 -25.65 -6.28 9.55
CA THR A 345 -26.71 -5.80 8.64
C THR A 345 -26.57 -4.30 8.39
N TYR A 346 -27.37 -3.72 7.52
CA TYR A 346 -27.37 -2.26 7.32
C TYR A 346 -27.98 -1.52 8.53
N GLU A 347 -28.90 -2.17 9.23
CA GLU A 347 -29.60 -1.65 10.40
C GLU A 347 -28.73 -1.78 11.66
N ASP A 348 -28.06 -2.91 11.81
CA ASP A 348 -27.16 -3.23 12.91
C ASP A 348 -25.80 -3.75 12.38
N PRO A 349 -24.89 -2.82 12.01
CA PRO A 349 -23.68 -3.17 11.27
C PRO A 349 -22.52 -3.62 12.15
N GLN A 350 -22.57 -3.43 13.47
CA GLN A 350 -21.45 -3.75 14.37
C GLN A 350 -21.49 -5.19 14.91
N GLN A 351 -22.35 -6.06 14.35
CA GLN A 351 -22.41 -7.46 14.75
C GLN A 351 -21.17 -8.21 14.23
N LEU A 352 -20.43 -8.84 15.16
CA LEU A 352 -19.29 -9.68 14.82
C LEU A 352 -19.72 -10.92 14.04
N ALA A 353 -18.86 -11.38 13.13
CA ALA A 353 -19.05 -12.64 12.42
C ALA A 353 -19.00 -13.85 13.38
N GLU A 354 -19.75 -14.90 13.03
CA GLU A 354 -19.78 -16.16 13.77
C GLU A 354 -18.93 -17.24 13.08
N GLY A 355 -18.69 -18.35 13.79
CA GLY A 355 -17.97 -19.52 13.28
C GLY A 355 -16.44 -19.48 13.44
N TYR A 356 -15.84 -18.35 13.83
CA TYR A 356 -14.40 -18.27 14.10
C TYR A 356 -14.08 -18.79 15.51
N ILE A 357 -13.24 -19.83 15.60
CA ILE A 357 -12.91 -20.53 16.84
C ILE A 357 -11.63 -19.96 17.45
N HIS A 358 -10.57 -19.90 16.65
CA HIS A 358 -9.27 -19.37 17.05
C HIS A 358 -8.69 -18.46 15.97
N VAL A 359 -8.01 -17.41 16.39
CA VAL A 359 -7.20 -16.56 15.52
C VAL A 359 -5.87 -16.35 16.20
N LEU A 360 -4.81 -16.67 15.49
CA LEU A 360 -3.44 -16.43 15.90
C LEU A 360 -2.85 -15.33 15.04
N VAL A 361 -2.12 -14.43 15.66
CA VAL A 361 -1.33 -13.39 14.99
C VAL A 361 0.08 -13.51 15.53
N ASN A 362 1.06 -13.72 14.63
CA ASN A 362 2.45 -13.99 15.02
C ASN A 362 2.62 -15.18 16.00
N GLY A 363 1.70 -16.15 15.97
CA GLY A 363 1.70 -17.32 16.87
C GLY A 363 1.05 -17.09 18.24
N GLU A 364 0.56 -15.88 18.52
CA GLU A 364 -0.14 -15.56 19.76
C GLU A 364 -1.67 -15.52 19.55
N LEU A 365 -2.43 -15.96 20.55
CA LEU A 365 -3.90 -16.04 20.46
C LEU A 365 -4.54 -14.65 20.52
N ALA A 366 -5.04 -14.17 19.37
CA ALA A 366 -5.91 -13.00 19.27
C ALA A 366 -7.36 -13.34 19.62
N LEU A 367 -7.83 -14.53 19.18
CA LEU A 367 -9.15 -15.08 19.47
C LEU A 367 -9.01 -16.50 20.01
N TYR A 368 -9.67 -16.82 21.13
CA TYR A 368 -9.65 -18.14 21.75
C TYR A 368 -11.04 -18.58 22.18
N HIS A 369 -11.55 -19.69 21.62
CA HIS A 369 -12.92 -20.18 21.80
C HIS A 369 -13.98 -19.11 21.48
N GLY A 370 -13.78 -18.38 20.37
CA GLY A 370 -14.70 -17.32 19.94
C GLY A 370 -14.62 -16.03 20.77
N GLU A 371 -13.76 -15.97 21.80
CA GLU A 371 -13.57 -14.77 22.62
C GLU A 371 -12.28 -14.03 22.23
N ILE A 372 -12.38 -12.70 22.09
CA ILE A 372 -11.22 -11.84 21.84
C ILE A 372 -10.33 -11.86 23.08
N LYS A 373 -9.05 -12.22 22.90
CA LYS A 373 -8.03 -12.23 23.97
C LYS A 373 -7.08 -11.05 23.89
N SER A 374 -6.72 -10.63 22.68
CA SER A 374 -5.84 -9.48 22.45
C SER A 374 -6.09 -8.86 21.09
N THR A 375 -5.95 -7.53 21.01
CA THR A 375 -5.98 -6.75 19.77
C THR A 375 -4.62 -6.20 19.36
N ASP A 376 -3.60 -6.40 20.19
CA ASP A 376 -2.32 -5.66 20.12
C ASP A 376 -1.14 -6.57 19.71
N LEU A 377 -1.43 -7.64 18.97
CA LEU A 377 -0.44 -8.64 18.54
C LEU A 377 0.20 -8.34 17.18
N GLY A 378 -0.22 -7.24 16.54
CA GLY A 378 0.23 -6.85 15.21
C GLY A 378 1.68 -6.36 15.18
N GLN A 379 2.29 -6.43 14.00
CA GLN A 379 3.60 -5.84 13.72
C GLN A 379 3.50 -4.93 12.50
N VAL A 380 4.26 -3.83 12.51
CA VAL A 380 4.35 -2.95 11.35
C VAL A 380 5.08 -3.70 10.24
N LEU A 381 4.38 -3.94 9.14
CA LEU A 381 4.98 -4.47 7.92
C LEU A 381 5.49 -3.30 7.09
N LEU A 382 6.80 -3.29 6.87
CA LEU A 382 7.44 -2.36 5.95
C LEU A 382 7.72 -3.08 4.64
N ARG A 383 7.64 -2.34 3.52
CA ARG A 383 8.06 -2.82 2.20
C ARG A 383 9.50 -3.32 2.35
N HIS A 384 9.65 -4.64 2.29
CA HIS A 384 10.96 -5.26 2.23
C HIS A 384 11.52 -4.94 0.85
N GLN A 385 12.17 -3.79 0.74
CA GLN A 385 13.37 -3.76 -0.05
C GLN A 385 14.51 -3.92 0.96
N PRO A 386 15.55 -4.73 0.68
CA PRO A 386 16.83 -4.31 1.21
C PRO A 386 16.92 -2.82 0.86
N LEU A 387 17.31 -1.97 1.80
CA LEU A 387 17.75 -0.63 1.42
C LEU A 387 18.50 -0.85 0.11
N VAL A 388 18.03 -0.24 -0.98
CA VAL A 388 18.94 0.02 -2.08
C VAL A 388 19.87 1.10 -1.50
N ASN A 389 20.69 0.70 -0.52
CA ASN A 389 22.09 0.90 -0.67
C ASN A 389 22.33 0.32 -2.06
N GLU A 390 22.27 1.18 -3.08
CA GLU A 390 23.19 1.00 -4.18
C GLU A 390 24.47 0.54 -3.51
N MET A 391 24.97 -0.65 -3.86
CA MET A 391 26.25 -1.09 -3.31
C MET A 391 27.15 0.13 -3.44
N PRO A 392 27.63 0.69 -2.30
CA PRO A 392 28.25 1.99 -2.33
C PRO A 392 29.28 1.96 -3.43
N THR A 393 29.24 2.96 -4.31
CA THR A 393 30.19 3.02 -5.42
C THR A 393 31.58 2.81 -4.84
N ALA A 394 32.51 2.25 -5.62
CA ALA A 394 33.86 2.00 -5.10
C ALA A 394 34.48 3.28 -4.47
N LEU A 395 34.05 4.46 -4.94
CA LEU A 395 34.36 5.76 -4.37
C LEU A 395 33.76 5.99 -2.97
N GLN A 396 32.46 5.72 -2.77
CA GLN A 396 31.78 5.86 -1.48
C GLN A 396 32.29 4.85 -0.42
N VAL A 397 32.63 3.62 -0.84
CA VAL A 397 33.31 2.64 0.03
C VAL A 397 34.68 3.17 0.43
N LYS A 398 35.45 3.68 -0.53
CA LYS A 398 36.77 4.26 -0.30
C LYS A 398 36.69 5.45 0.67
N GLU A 399 35.77 6.38 0.47
CA GLU A 399 35.58 7.54 1.37
C GLU A 399 35.17 7.14 2.79
N SER A 400 34.30 6.15 2.93
CA SER A 400 33.89 5.63 4.23
C SER A 400 35.04 4.94 4.98
N LEU A 401 35.87 4.16 4.26
CA LEU A 401 37.10 3.58 4.80
C LEU A 401 38.10 4.68 5.20
N LEU A 402 38.28 5.71 4.37
CA LEU A 402 39.16 6.85 4.67
C LEU A 402 38.74 7.60 5.93
N GLY A 403 37.43 7.82 6.10
CA GLY A 403 36.87 8.43 7.30
C GLY A 403 37.03 7.56 8.54
N ALA A 404 36.87 6.24 8.42
CA ALA A 404 37.01 5.30 9.52
C ALA A 404 38.46 5.16 10.02
N PHE A 405 39.44 5.22 9.10
CA PHE A 405 40.88 5.02 9.35
C PHE A 405 41.71 6.31 9.40
N GLY A 406 41.08 7.47 9.59
CA GLY A 406 41.75 8.69 10.03
C GLY A 406 42.47 9.52 8.97
N GLY A 407 42.10 9.41 7.69
CA GLY A 407 42.68 10.24 6.63
C GLY A 407 44.00 9.70 6.04
N LYS A 408 44.62 10.53 5.20
CA LYS A 408 45.53 10.17 4.08
C LYS A 408 46.68 9.18 4.38
N ASP A 409 47.11 9.02 5.62
CA ASP A 409 48.28 8.19 5.95
C ASP A 409 47.99 6.67 5.90
N SER A 410 46.70 6.28 5.97
CA SER A 410 46.28 4.87 5.86
C SER A 410 46.16 4.38 4.40
N LEU A 411 46.19 5.28 3.41
CA LEU A 411 46.05 4.95 1.98
C LEU A 411 47.22 4.12 1.45
N HIS A 412 48.45 4.45 1.82
CA HIS A 412 49.62 3.78 1.25
C HIS A 412 49.68 2.29 1.59
N LYS A 413 49.11 1.86 2.73
CA LYS A 413 49.03 0.45 3.12
C LYS A 413 47.89 -0.30 2.43
N ILE A 414 46.79 0.38 2.10
CA ILE A 414 45.67 -0.22 1.38
C ILE A 414 45.99 -0.29 -0.12
N GLU A 415 46.58 0.76 -0.69
CA GLU A 415 46.99 0.81 -2.10
C GLU A 415 48.14 -0.16 -2.42
N SER A 416 49.04 -0.45 -1.47
CA SER A 416 50.06 -1.50 -1.67
C SER A 416 49.49 -2.92 -1.61
N LEU A 417 48.32 -3.12 -1.01
CA LEU A 417 47.61 -4.41 -0.93
C LEU A 417 46.71 -4.66 -2.16
N THR A 418 46.34 -3.62 -2.91
CA THR A 418 45.38 -3.69 -4.03
C THR A 418 45.99 -3.37 -5.39
N SER A 419 47.27 -3.68 -5.62
CA SER A 419 47.99 -3.39 -6.88
C SER A 419 47.50 -4.14 -8.13
N THR A 420 46.25 -4.61 -8.17
CA THR A 420 45.60 -5.25 -9.32
C THR A 420 44.16 -4.82 -9.57
N ILE A 421 43.65 -3.77 -8.89
CA ILE A 421 42.26 -3.33 -9.08
C ILE A 421 42.20 -2.02 -9.86
N GLU A 422 42.00 -2.09 -11.18
CA GLU A 422 41.55 -0.94 -11.97
C GLU A 422 40.09 -0.64 -11.65
N LEU A 423 39.86 0.37 -10.80
CA LEU A 423 38.53 0.94 -10.60
C LEU A 423 38.36 2.14 -11.53
N SER A 424 37.77 1.94 -12.71
CA SER A 424 37.37 3.05 -13.57
C SER A 424 35.99 3.59 -13.16
N SER A 425 35.79 4.90 -13.33
CA SER A 425 34.56 5.63 -13.02
C SER A 425 33.37 5.28 -13.92
N GLU A 426 33.49 4.28 -14.80
CA GLU A 426 32.49 3.93 -15.81
C GLU A 426 31.87 2.53 -15.64
N SER A 427 32.09 1.85 -14.51
CA SER A 427 31.49 0.52 -14.29
C SER A 427 29.98 0.61 -13.98
N LYS A 428 29.17 0.16 -14.95
CA LYS A 428 27.72 -0.08 -14.76
C LYS A 428 27.49 -1.11 -13.62
N PRO A 429 26.37 -0.99 -12.87
CA PRO A 429 26.14 -1.72 -11.62
C PRO A 429 26.02 -3.25 -11.72
N SER A 430 26.05 -3.85 -12.93
CA SER A 430 25.78 -5.28 -13.11
C SER A 430 27.02 -6.16 -13.34
N ARG A 431 28.25 -5.62 -13.30
CA ARG A 431 29.48 -6.43 -13.48
C ARG A 431 30.65 -5.93 -12.65
N THR A 432 30.52 -5.99 -11.33
CA THR A 432 31.70 -6.00 -10.46
C THR A 432 31.96 -7.43 -10.04
N LYS A 433 32.84 -8.14 -10.76
CA LYS A 433 33.42 -9.39 -10.26
C LYS A 433 34.50 -9.02 -9.24
N ILE A 434 34.16 -9.05 -7.96
CA ILE A 434 35.18 -9.13 -6.91
C ILE A 434 35.57 -10.60 -6.82
N GLN A 435 36.69 -10.97 -7.42
CA GLN A 435 37.29 -12.28 -7.15
C GLN A 435 37.77 -12.26 -5.69
N TYR A 436 37.14 -13.12 -4.90
CA TYR A 436 37.42 -13.28 -3.48
C TYR A 436 38.90 -13.60 -3.24
N LEU A 437 39.51 -12.86 -2.32
CA LEU A 437 40.75 -13.24 -1.65
C LEU A 437 40.49 -14.58 -0.94
N ASN A 438 41.24 -15.63 -1.27
CA ASN A 438 41.28 -16.88 -0.50
C ASN A 438 41.70 -16.60 0.94
N PHE A 439 40.75 -16.21 1.80
CA PHE A 439 40.93 -16.06 3.22
C PHE A 439 40.26 -17.25 3.88
N LEU A 440 41.06 -18.31 4.08
CA LEU A 440 40.65 -19.56 4.70
C LEU A 440 40.01 -19.32 6.08
N ASN A 441 38.81 -19.84 6.22
CA ASN A 441 37.95 -19.75 7.40
C ASN A 441 38.32 -20.76 8.51
N GLU A 442 39.43 -21.49 8.39
CA GLU A 442 39.79 -22.54 9.35
C GLU A 442 40.71 -22.06 10.49
N SER A 443 41.27 -20.85 10.42
CA SER A 443 42.23 -20.37 11.45
C SER A 443 41.64 -19.41 12.50
N ILE A 444 40.38 -18.98 12.35
CA ILE A 444 39.75 -18.04 13.28
C ILE A 444 39.17 -18.75 14.52
N ALA A 445 38.89 -20.05 14.44
CA ALA A 445 38.27 -20.79 15.55
C ALA A 445 39.26 -21.24 16.65
N GLU A 446 40.59 -21.13 16.46
CA GLU A 446 41.55 -21.73 17.41
C GLU A 446 42.44 -20.74 18.20
N TYR A 447 42.32 -19.43 18.00
CA TYR A 447 43.17 -18.45 18.70
C TYR A 447 42.38 -17.46 19.56
N SER A 448 41.53 -18.03 20.42
CA SER A 448 41.12 -17.40 21.68
C SER A 448 42.15 -17.77 22.75
N SER A 449 43.21 -16.99 22.89
CA SER A 449 43.71 -16.48 24.18
C SER A 449 45.16 -16.00 24.10
N ARG A 450 45.35 -14.79 24.62
CA ARG A 450 46.60 -14.17 25.06
C ARG A 450 47.53 -13.59 23.96
N GLU A 451 47.74 -12.29 24.16
CA GLU A 451 48.76 -11.39 23.58
C GLU A 451 48.42 -10.59 22.31
N ASN A 452 48.67 -9.29 22.43
CA ASN A 452 48.41 -8.22 21.47
C ASN A 452 49.57 -8.07 20.46
N VAL A 453 49.84 -9.09 19.65
CA VAL A 453 50.76 -8.96 18.51
C VAL A 453 50.26 -9.80 17.33
N ILE A 454 50.14 -9.18 16.15
CA ILE A 454 49.84 -9.89 14.89
C ILE A 454 51.17 -10.27 14.24
N HIS A 455 51.39 -11.56 14.02
CA HIS A 455 52.54 -12.09 13.28
C HIS A 455 52.14 -12.40 11.83
N PHE A 456 53.02 -12.11 10.87
CA PHE A 456 52.88 -12.57 9.49
C PHE A 456 54.07 -13.47 9.15
N GLY A 457 53.79 -14.68 8.67
CA GLY A 457 54.77 -15.62 8.14
C GLY A 457 54.18 -16.38 6.96
N VAL A 458 55.01 -16.68 5.96
CA VAL A 458 54.66 -17.54 4.82
C VAL A 458 55.50 -18.82 4.94
N GLU A 459 54.88 -19.96 4.60
CA GLU A 459 55.35 -21.33 4.80
C GLU A 459 56.87 -21.55 4.82
N GLY A 460 57.36 -22.12 5.93
CA GLY A 460 58.60 -22.90 5.96
C GLY A 460 59.81 -22.30 6.69
N GLN A 461 59.84 -21.00 7.00
CA GLN A 461 60.88 -20.42 7.88
C GLN A 461 60.31 -19.34 8.79
N TYR A 462 60.59 -19.45 10.09
CA TYR A 462 60.25 -18.44 11.07
C TYR A 462 61.50 -17.62 11.38
N GLU A 463 61.51 -16.36 10.96
CA GLU A 463 62.42 -15.35 11.52
C GLU A 463 61.63 -14.13 11.97
N LEU A 464 61.92 -13.65 13.18
CA LEU A 464 61.35 -12.43 13.75
C LEU A 464 62.10 -11.22 13.20
N TYR A 465 61.43 -10.40 12.40
CA TYR A 465 61.96 -9.11 11.97
C TYR A 465 60.93 -7.98 12.12
N GLN A 466 61.16 -7.10 13.10
CA GLN A 466 60.72 -5.71 13.02
C GLN A 466 61.90 -4.94 12.42
N GLY A 467 61.71 -4.37 11.23
CA GLY A 467 62.79 -3.95 10.32
C GLY A 467 63.97 -3.25 10.99
N GLY A 468 65.05 -3.98 11.23
CA GLY A 468 66.42 -3.49 11.42
C GLY A 468 66.72 -2.46 12.51
N ASN A 469 65.76 -1.88 13.25
CA ASN A 469 65.99 -0.96 14.37
C ASN A 469 64.76 -0.87 15.30
N SER A 470 65.02 -0.76 16.61
CA SER A 470 64.00 -0.65 17.67
C SER A 470 63.27 0.70 17.66
N ILE A 471 61.95 0.69 17.87
CA ILE A 471 61.18 1.91 18.17
C ILE A 471 60.36 1.70 19.46
N ASP A 472 60.34 2.76 20.25
CA ASP A 472 59.73 2.97 21.57
C ASP A 472 58.20 2.72 21.61
N PRO A 473 57.61 2.11 22.67
CA PRO A 473 56.22 1.64 22.69
C PRO A 473 55.12 2.71 22.69
N GLU A 474 55.44 4.01 22.73
CA GLU A 474 54.43 5.06 22.89
C GLU A 474 53.79 5.58 21.58
N SER A 475 54.12 5.00 20.41
CA SER A 475 53.60 5.48 19.11
C SER A 475 52.49 4.62 18.48
N ALA A 476 51.94 3.63 19.17
CA ALA A 476 50.88 2.80 18.63
C ALA A 476 49.49 3.47 18.78
N ALA A 477 48.88 3.87 17.66
CA ALA A 477 47.49 4.32 17.65
C ALA A 477 46.53 3.18 18.00
N TYR A 478 45.94 3.22 19.19
CA TYR A 478 44.95 2.24 19.65
C TYR A 478 43.59 2.45 18.96
N ILE A 479 43.09 1.43 18.28
CA ILE A 479 41.70 1.37 17.82
C ILE A 479 40.84 0.97 19.02
N SER A 480 39.87 1.80 19.41
CA SER A 480 38.99 1.49 20.54
C SER A 480 38.11 0.27 20.26
N LEU A 481 37.79 -0.52 21.29
CA LEU A 481 36.97 -1.74 21.23
C LEU A 481 35.65 -1.53 20.46
N ASN A 482 34.99 -0.39 20.63
CA ASN A 482 33.75 -0.05 19.91
C ASN A 482 33.91 0.05 18.38
N LYS A 483 35.11 0.36 17.88
CA LYS A 483 35.37 0.38 16.43
C LYS A 483 35.64 -1.03 15.87
N LYS A 484 36.17 -1.94 16.71
CA LYS A 484 36.39 -3.35 16.35
C LYS A 484 35.07 -4.11 16.22
N ASP A 485 34.12 -3.86 17.12
CA ASP A 485 32.80 -4.51 17.09
C ASP A 485 31.93 -4.07 15.90
N ASN A 486 32.00 -2.78 15.53
CA ASN A 486 31.30 -2.28 14.33
C ASN A 486 31.89 -2.86 13.03
N LEU A 487 33.21 -3.06 12.97
CA LEU A 487 33.89 -3.66 11.82
C LEU A 487 33.50 -5.14 11.68
N LEU A 488 33.47 -5.87 12.80
CA LEU A 488 33.05 -7.28 12.83
C LEU A 488 31.56 -7.44 12.48
N GLN A 489 30.67 -6.59 13.00
CA GLN A 489 29.25 -6.62 12.63
C GLN A 489 29.02 -6.33 11.14
N GLY A 490 29.77 -5.38 10.57
CA GLY A 490 29.69 -5.07 9.13
C GLY A 490 30.21 -6.19 8.23
N LEU A 491 31.22 -6.94 8.66
CA LEU A 491 31.75 -8.10 7.93
C LEU A 491 30.83 -9.33 8.04
N TRP A 492 30.23 -9.56 9.21
CA TRP A 492 29.30 -10.68 9.43
C TRP A 492 27.98 -10.56 8.65
N LEU A 493 27.44 -9.35 8.51
CA LEU A 493 26.22 -9.09 7.73
C LEU A 493 26.40 -9.39 6.23
N ASN A 494 27.61 -9.19 5.70
CA ASN A 494 27.94 -9.52 4.30
C ASN A 494 28.18 -11.03 4.11
N PHE A 495 28.70 -11.72 5.13
CA PHE A 495 28.94 -13.17 5.10
C PHE A 495 27.65 -14.00 5.11
N LEU A 496 26.66 -13.62 5.94
CA LEU A 496 25.38 -14.34 6.03
C LEU A 496 24.48 -14.20 4.79
N TYR A 497 24.68 -13.13 4.01
CA TYR A 497 23.96 -12.92 2.75
C TYR A 497 24.43 -13.88 1.65
N PHE A 498 25.70 -14.30 1.69
CA PHE A 498 26.30 -15.21 0.71
C PHE A 498 25.93 -16.69 0.93
N LEU A 499 25.62 -17.09 2.17
CA LEU A 499 25.26 -18.47 2.53
C LEU A 499 23.82 -18.89 2.16
N ARG A 500 23.01 -17.99 1.57
CA ARG A 500 21.60 -18.27 1.22
C ARG A 500 21.34 -18.61 -0.24
N ASP A 501 22.38 -18.76 -1.07
CA ASP A 501 22.24 -19.23 -2.46
C ASP A 501 22.78 -20.67 -2.62
N PRO A 502 21.90 -21.69 -2.79
CA PRO A 502 22.32 -23.08 -2.96
C PRO A 502 22.81 -23.39 -4.39
N SER A 503 22.84 -22.42 -5.32
CA SER A 503 23.13 -22.68 -6.74
C SER A 503 24.58 -22.43 -7.18
N MET A 504 25.49 -22.12 -6.26
CA MET A 504 26.93 -22.07 -6.57
C MET A 504 27.62 -23.39 -6.18
N GLU A 505 27.83 -24.25 -7.18
CA GLU A 505 28.87 -25.28 -7.13
C GLU A 505 30.26 -24.60 -7.17
N VAL A 506 31.16 -25.05 -6.28
CA VAL A 506 32.56 -24.58 -6.19
C VAL A 506 33.44 -25.37 -7.14
#